data_AF-A0AAE1QBM5-F1
#
_entry.id   AF-A0AAE1QBM5-F1
#
_cell.length_a   1.000
_cell.length_b   1.000
_cell.length_c   1.000
_cell.angle_alpha   90.00
_cell.angle_beta   90.00
_cell.angle_gamma   90.00
#
_symmetry.space_group_name_H-M   'P 1'
#
loop_
_entity.id
_entity.type
_entity.pdbx_description
1 polymer ?
#
loop_
_entity_poly.entity_id
_entity_poly.type
_entity_poly.pdbx_seq_one_letter_code
_entity_poly.pdbx_strand_id
1 'polypeptide(L)'
;MRHSIDIVVVTETWLNSEVEPTFGKICGYTHWTRKDRLERTGGGVAVCFKEGLQSQLLDVVTPPEMEAMFFRVVLADRLALLICAMYRP
;
A
#
# COMPACT_ATOMS: atom_id res chain seq x y z
N MET A 1 4.79 -16.23 18.88
CA MET A 1 3.59 -16.00 18.05
C MET A 1 3.99 -15.07 16.91
N ARG A 2 4.16 -15.60 15.70
CA ARG A 2 4.31 -14.76 14.51
C ARG A 2 2.90 -14.55 13.95
N HIS A 3 2.41 -13.32 13.96
CA HIS A 3 1.11 -13.02 13.39
C HIS A 3 1.07 -13.45 11.92
N SER A 4 -0.01 -14.12 11.48
CA SER A 4 -0.24 -14.39 10.06
C SER A 4 -0.75 -13.11 9.41
N ILE A 5 0.18 -12.26 8.96
CA ILE A 5 -0.13 -10.98 8.32
C ILE A 5 -0.29 -11.20 6.83
N ASP A 6 -1.47 -10.90 6.28
CA ASP A 6 -1.72 -11.04 4.84
C ASP A 6 -1.50 -9.72 4.07
N ILE A 7 -1.57 -8.58 4.77
CA ILE A 7 -1.51 -7.24 4.18
C ILE A 7 -0.68 -6.36 5.10
N VAL A 8 0.32 -5.68 4.53
CA VAL A 8 1.17 -4.74 5.26
C VAL A 8 0.94 -3.35 4.68
N VAL A 9 0.63 -2.41 5.56
CA VAL A 9 0.48 -0.99 5.22
C VAL A 9 1.51 -0.22 6.04
N VAL A 10 2.28 0.63 5.35
CA VAL A 10 3.25 1.53 5.96
C VAL A 10 2.88 2.96 5.56
N THR A 11 2.67 3.81 6.55
CA THR A 11 2.49 5.26 6.38
C THR A 11 3.76 5.97 6.81
N GLU A 12 3.94 7.22 6.40
CA GLU A 12 5.16 7.97 6.71
C GLU A 12 6.38 7.19 6.21
N THR A 13 6.38 6.85 4.92
CA THR A 13 7.46 6.10 4.29
C THR A 13 8.67 6.99 3.99
N TRP A 14 8.46 8.29 3.80
CA TRP A 14 9.50 9.28 3.44
C TRP A 14 10.25 8.91 2.16
N LEU A 15 9.64 8.10 1.29
CA LEU A 15 10.20 7.66 0.02
C LEU A 15 9.85 8.62 -1.12
N ASN A 16 10.66 8.60 -2.17
CA ASN A 16 10.49 9.38 -3.39
C ASN A 16 10.81 8.52 -4.64
N SER A 17 10.71 9.12 -5.82
CA SER A 17 10.97 8.45 -7.11
C SER A 17 12.42 8.01 -7.34
N GLU A 18 13.37 8.50 -6.54
CA GLU A 18 14.78 8.11 -6.61
C GLU A 18 15.03 6.76 -5.91
N VAL A 19 14.13 6.36 -5.01
CA VAL A 19 14.23 5.08 -4.31
C VAL A 19 13.67 3.96 -5.18
N GLU A 20 14.51 2.96 -5.44
CA GLU A 20 14.14 1.79 -6.23
C GLU A 20 12.84 1.11 -5.74
N PRO A 21 11.98 0.61 -6.63
CA PRO A 21 10.73 -0.08 -6.26
C PRO A 21 10.93 -1.33 -5.39
N THR A 22 12.13 -1.92 -5.42
CA THR A 22 12.54 -3.11 -4.68
C THR A 22 13.04 -2.80 -3.26
N PHE A 23 13.26 -1.53 -2.93
CA PHE A 23 13.71 -1.13 -1.60
C PHE A 23 12.76 -1.63 -0.52
N GLY A 24 13.31 -2.28 0.51
CA GLY A 24 12.52 -2.81 1.63
C GLY A 24 11.55 -3.93 1.25
N LYS A 25 11.75 -4.64 0.13
CA LYS A 25 10.93 -5.81 -0.24
C LYS A 25 10.90 -6.83 0.91
N ILE A 26 9.69 -7.28 1.26
CA ILE A 26 9.48 -8.32 2.27
C ILE A 26 9.39 -9.68 1.56
N CYS A 27 10.19 -10.67 1.98
CA CYS A 27 10.13 -12.03 1.42
C CYS A 27 8.74 -12.65 1.63
N GLY A 28 8.16 -13.22 0.58
CA GLY A 28 6.80 -13.79 0.59
C GLY A 28 5.68 -12.75 0.42
N TYR A 29 6.02 -11.50 0.07
CA TYR A 29 5.06 -10.45 -0.26
C TYR A 29 5.35 -9.87 -1.65
N THR A 30 4.33 -9.28 -2.26
CA THR A 30 4.43 -8.52 -3.51
C THR A 30 5.40 -7.35 -3.38
N HIS A 31 5.79 -6.77 -4.51
CA HIS A 31 6.42 -5.45 -4.50
C HIS A 31 5.49 -4.42 -3.84
N TRP A 32 6.08 -3.36 -3.32
CA TRP A 32 5.34 -2.24 -2.75
C TRP A 32 4.57 -1.49 -3.84
N THR A 33 3.27 -1.32 -3.66
CA THR A 33 2.51 -0.27 -4.34
C THR A 33 2.65 0.98 -3.50
N ARG A 34 3.19 2.05 -4.07
CA ARG A 34 3.52 3.28 -3.35
C ARG A 34 2.73 4.48 -3.88
N LYS A 35 2.37 5.36 -2.95
CA LYS A 35 1.99 6.74 -3.23
C LYS A 35 3.03 7.62 -2.53
N ASP A 36 4.12 7.87 -3.24
CA ASP A 36 5.20 8.75 -2.80
C ASP A 36 4.76 10.22 -2.93
N ARG A 37 5.33 11.11 -2.12
CA ARG A 37 5.10 12.56 -2.25
C ARG A 37 6.25 13.22 -3.00
N LEU A 38 5.92 13.98 -4.04
CA LEU A 38 6.91 14.53 -4.97
C LEU A 38 7.42 15.94 -4.59
N GLU A 39 6.72 16.68 -3.72
CA GLU A 39 6.96 18.13 -3.55
C GLU A 39 7.14 18.62 -2.09
N ARG A 40 7.29 17.72 -1.11
CA ARG A 40 7.52 18.12 0.30
C ARG A 40 8.20 17.03 1.13
N THR A 41 8.72 17.43 2.29
CA THR A 41 9.25 16.52 3.30
C THR A 41 8.11 15.84 4.09
N GLY A 42 8.22 14.53 4.30
CA GLY A 42 7.28 13.74 5.10
C GLY A 42 6.04 13.22 4.36
N GLY A 43 5.40 12.21 4.96
CA GLY A 43 4.31 11.44 4.36
C GLY A 43 4.78 10.22 3.56
N GLY A 44 3.97 9.85 2.58
CA GLY A 44 4.07 8.63 1.80
C GLY A 44 3.27 7.48 2.41
N VAL A 45 2.65 6.69 1.53
CA VAL A 45 1.97 5.44 1.89
C VAL A 45 2.46 4.32 0.97
N ALA A 46 2.77 3.16 1.55
CA ALA A 46 3.11 1.96 0.82
C ALA A 46 2.28 0.77 1.30
N VAL A 47 1.86 -0.07 0.36
CA VAL A 47 1.11 -1.31 0.66
C VAL A 47 1.76 -2.47 -0.07
N CYS A 48 1.94 -3.59 0.63
CA CYS A 48 2.25 -4.86 0.00
C CYS A 48 1.35 -5.97 0.54
N PHE A 49 1.16 -6.98 -0.28
CA PHE A 49 0.27 -8.10 -0.01
C PHE A 49 1.07 -9.38 0.04
N LYS A 50 0.65 -10.34 0.85
CA LYS A 50 1.24 -11.67 0.83
C LYS A 50 1.09 -12.27 -0.56
N GLU A 51 2.14 -12.95 -1.04
CA GLU A 51 2.14 -13.58 -2.36
C GLU A 51 0.96 -14.55 -2.51
N GLY A 52 0.30 -14.51 -3.68
CA GLY A 52 -0.90 -15.30 -3.97
C GLY A 52 -2.22 -14.63 -3.57
N LEU A 53 -2.21 -13.57 -2.76
CA LEU A 53 -3.41 -12.79 -2.49
C LEU A 53 -3.79 -11.95 -3.72
N GLN A 54 -5.05 -12.03 -4.16
CA GLN A 54 -5.53 -11.26 -5.29
C GLN A 54 -5.96 -9.86 -4.85
N SER A 55 -5.19 -8.85 -5.25
CA SER A 55 -5.47 -7.44 -4.98
C SER A 55 -5.50 -6.62 -6.27
N GLN A 56 -6.39 -5.63 -6.32
CA GLN A 56 -6.49 -4.66 -7.40
C GLN A 56 -6.46 -3.25 -6.81
N LEU A 57 -5.51 -2.41 -7.25
CA LEU A 57 -5.54 -0.97 -6.95
C LEU A 57 -6.74 -0.34 -7.66
N LEU A 58 -7.51 0.46 -6.93
CA LEU A 58 -8.66 1.18 -7.43
C LEU A 58 -8.30 2.65 -7.62
N ASP A 59 -8.68 3.19 -8.77
CA ASP A 59 -8.56 4.61 -9.06
C ASP A 59 -9.72 5.36 -8.40
N VAL A 60 -9.45 5.95 -7.24
CA VAL A 60 -10.41 6.72 -6.46
C VAL A 60 -9.87 8.13 -6.30
N VAL A 61 -10.64 9.09 -6.79
CA VAL A 61 -10.31 10.52 -6.64
C VAL A 61 -10.37 10.89 -5.17
N THR A 62 -9.24 11.39 -4.66
CA THR A 62 -9.06 11.80 -3.26
C THR A 62 -8.62 13.25 -3.20
N PRO A 63 -8.94 13.99 -2.11
CA PRO A 63 -8.41 15.32 -1.90
C PRO A 63 -6.87 15.31 -1.94
N PRO A 64 -6.20 16.34 -2.50
CA PRO A 64 -4.74 16.40 -2.59
C PRO A 64 -4.01 16.29 -1.24
N GLU A 65 -4.68 16.69 -0.16
CA GLU A 65 -4.15 16.63 1.21
C GLU A 65 -4.11 15.19 1.75
N MET A 66 -4.91 14.30 1.17
CA MET A 66 -5.10 12.92 1.59
C MET A 66 -4.22 11.97 0.78
N GLU A 67 -3.24 11.37 1.45
CA GLU A 67 -2.47 10.29 0.87
C GLU A 67 -3.24 8.99 1.09
N ALA A 68 -4.16 8.69 0.18
CA ALA A 68 -4.90 7.45 0.23
C ALA A 68 -4.69 6.62 -1.05
N MET A 69 -4.66 5.30 -0.84
CA MET A 69 -4.74 4.27 -1.87
C MET A 69 -5.86 3.31 -1.51
N PHE A 70 -6.64 2.92 -2.51
CA PHE A 70 -7.76 2.01 -2.33
C PHE A 70 -7.49 0.70 -3.05
N PHE A 71 -7.76 -0.41 -2.39
CA PHE A 71 -7.57 -1.74 -2.96
C PHE A 71 -8.82 -2.58 -2.82
N ARG A 72 -9.18 -3.29 -3.89
CA ARG A 72 -10.10 -4.41 -3.83
C ARG A 72 -9.29 -5.68 -3.63
N VAL A 73 -9.52 -6.39 -2.53
CA VAL A 73 -8.90 -7.69 -2.25
C VAL A 73 -9.96 -8.78 -2.39
N VAL A 74 -9.70 -9.79 -3.21
CA VAL A 74 -10.61 -10.92 -3.42
C VAL A 74 -10.27 -12.03 -2.44
N LEU A 75 -11.27 -12.44 -1.65
CA LEU A 75 -11.17 -13.55 -0.71
C LEU A 75 -11.50 -14.89 -1.40
N ALA A 76 -11.16 -16.00 -0.75
CA ALA A 76 -11.34 -17.34 -1.28
C ALA A 76 -12.81 -17.70 -1.59
N ASP A 77 -13.76 -17.11 -0.88
CA ASP A 77 -15.21 -17.27 -1.04
C ASP A 77 -15.80 -16.32 -2.10
N ARG A 78 -14.95 -15.63 -2.89
CA ARG A 78 -15.31 -14.62 -3.88
C ARG A 78 -15.90 -13.33 -3.30
N LEU A 79 -15.95 -13.19 -1.98
CA LEU A 79 -16.21 -11.88 -1.37
C LEU A 79 -15.02 -10.96 -1.64
N ALA A 80 -15.29 -9.66 -1.62
CA ALA A 80 -14.28 -8.65 -1.80
C ALA A 80 -14.21 -7.74 -0.58
N LEU A 81 -12.99 -7.48 -0.10
CA LEU A 81 -12.70 -6.45 0.88
C LEU A 81 -12.25 -5.18 0.16
N LEU A 82 -12.81 -4.04 0.55
CA LEU A 82 -12.27 -2.73 0.20
C LEU A 82 -11.31 -2.31 1.31
N ILE A 83 -10.07 -2.00 0.93
CA ILE A 83 -9.04 -1.52 1.83
C ILE A 83 -8.71 -0.09 1.45
N CYS A 84 -8.71 0.81 2.44
CA CYS A 84 -8.17 2.15 2.30
C CYS A 84 -6.90 2.24 3.15
N ALA A 85 -5.75 2.37 2.49
CA ALA A 85 -4.49 2.70 3.14
C ALA A 85 -4.32 4.21 3.06
N MET A 86 -4.29 4.87 4.22
CA MET A 86 -4.35 6.33 4.29
C MET A 86 -3.36 6.89 5.30
N TYR A 87 -2.73 8.00 4.94
CA TYR A 87 -2.08 8.91 5.85
C TYR A 87 -2.67 10.32 5.72
N ARG A 88 -2.96 10.94 6.87
CA ARG A 88 -3.34 12.35 7.00
C ARG A 88 -2.38 13.00 8.00
N PRO A 89 -1.64 14.05 7.59
CA PRO A 89 -0.80 14.84 8.49
C PRO A 89 -1.58 15.53 9.62
#